data_AF-A0A7W7HLX9-F1
#
_entry.id   AF-A0A7W7HLX9-F1
#
_cell.length_a   1.000
_cell.length_b   1.000
_cell.length_c   1.000
_cell.angle_alpha   90.00
_cell.angle_beta   90.00
_cell.angle_gamma   90.00
#
_symmetry.space_group_name_H-M   'P 1'
#
loop_
_entity.id
_entity.type
_entity.pdbx_description
1 polymer ?
#
loop_
_entity_poly.entity_id
_entity_poly.type
_entity_poly.pdbx_seq_one_letter_code
_entity_poly.pdbx_strand_id
1 'polypeptide(L)'
;MAIGEVTDANAIDSAVAGADAVIAVVDHVGVSDDETYVLAAYAAAHRWLPPADIRGQSLPAEVVSVSECLTYFHPHDQDTWLAPWHLSLEHARHAADDTTGCAVETPVERLWKRRAPTAPPWAGSSVHALAMSVPTAGVDELAALMRRWTSDEPHPILTNLALGASPAGTDLGFEVLGFEDGQFHSWICYGFHRDAARELGVRPNERGLITTLADARRVAELANYGDDAEDGFPEVTWFPALITEPDCT
;
A
#
# COMPACT_ATOMS: atom_id res chain seq x y z
N MET A 1 46.81 -16.22 49.97
CA MET A 1 45.89 -15.16 49.52
C MET A 1 45.28 -15.67 48.22
N ALA A 2 44.14 -16.35 48.32
CA ALA A 2 43.50 -17.02 47.19
C ALA A 2 42.33 -16.15 46.72
N ILE A 3 42.36 -15.74 45.45
CA ILE A 3 41.27 -15.07 44.77
C ILE A 3 40.40 -16.15 44.13
N GLY A 4 39.17 -16.28 44.62
CA GLY A 4 38.14 -17.13 44.06
C GLY A 4 37.44 -16.39 42.93
N GLU A 5 37.44 -17.00 41.74
CA GLU A 5 36.68 -16.56 40.58
C GLU A 5 35.31 -17.26 40.65
N VAL A 6 34.25 -16.47 40.84
CA VAL A 6 32.86 -16.93 40.73
C VAL A 6 32.30 -16.34 39.44
N THR A 7 31.98 -17.23 38.52
CA THR A 7 31.25 -16.98 37.27
C THR A 7 29.77 -16.76 37.58
N ASP A 8 29.24 -15.58 37.23
CA ASP A 8 27.80 -15.34 37.09
C ASP A 8 27.52 -14.86 35.66
N ALA A 9 27.31 -15.82 34.77
CA ALA A 9 26.67 -15.63 33.47
C ALA A 9 25.38 -16.45 33.49
N ASN A 10 24.33 -15.91 34.12
CA ASN A 10 22.98 -16.46 34.08
C ASN A 10 21.99 -15.43 34.62
N ALA A 11 21.56 -14.48 33.79
CA ALA A 11 20.39 -13.66 34.11
C ALA A 11 19.80 -12.90 32.90
N ILE A 12 19.71 -13.49 31.70
CA ILE A 12 18.79 -12.99 30.66
C ILE A 12 18.32 -14.16 29.78
N ASP A 13 17.59 -15.11 30.37
CA ASP A 13 16.86 -16.11 29.59
C ASP A 13 15.60 -16.53 30.35
N SER A 14 14.52 -15.77 30.17
CA SER A 14 13.13 -16.15 30.47
C SER A 14 12.20 -14.97 30.18
N ALA A 15 11.79 -14.80 28.92
CA ALA A 15 10.50 -14.19 28.56
C ALA A 15 10.20 -14.24 27.05
N VAL A 16 10.52 -15.33 26.32
CA VAL A 16 9.92 -15.58 24.99
C VAL A 16 9.73 -17.08 24.79
N ALA A 17 8.80 -17.67 25.54
CA ALA A 17 8.33 -19.01 25.27
C ALA A 17 6.80 -19.01 25.39
N GLY A 18 6.12 -19.23 24.26
CA GLY A 18 4.69 -19.49 24.23
C GLY A 18 3.88 -18.54 23.35
N ALA A 19 4.14 -18.52 22.06
CA ALA A 19 3.13 -18.21 21.06
C ALA A 19 3.41 -19.06 19.82
N ASP A 20 2.91 -20.29 19.82
CA ASP A 20 2.69 -21.04 18.58
C ASP A 20 1.64 -20.28 17.78
N ALA A 21 2.09 -19.32 16.97
CA ALA A 21 1.26 -18.72 15.94
C ALA A 21 1.01 -19.79 14.89
N VAL A 22 -0.18 -20.38 14.92
CA VAL A 22 -0.69 -21.22 13.84
C VAL A 22 -0.78 -20.32 12.61
N ILE A 23 0.21 -20.43 11.72
CA ILE A 23 0.16 -19.84 10.38
C ILE A 23 -0.96 -20.58 9.66
N ALA A 24 -2.14 -19.97 9.60
CA ALA A 24 -3.22 -20.44 8.76
C ALA A 24 -2.79 -20.23 7.31
N VAL A 25 -2.42 -21.32 6.64
CA VAL A 25 -2.22 -21.33 5.20
C VAL A 25 -3.61 -21.18 4.57
N VAL A 26 -3.91 -19.99 4.09
CA VAL A 26 -5.12 -19.72 3.30
C VAL A 26 -4.84 -20.18 1.87
N ASP A 27 -5.77 -20.94 1.30
CA ASP A 27 -5.67 -21.50 -0.05
C ASP A 27 -6.07 -20.41 -1.07
N HIS A 28 -5.07 -19.72 -1.63
CA HIS A 28 -5.26 -18.57 -2.53
C HIS A 28 -5.42 -19.06 -3.98
N VAL A 29 -6.66 -19.32 -4.41
CA VAL A 29 -6.94 -19.72 -5.80
C VAL A 29 -6.58 -18.57 -6.77
N GLY A 30 -5.41 -18.67 -7.41
CA GLY A 30 -4.97 -17.79 -8.50
C GLY A 30 -3.65 -17.06 -8.30
N VAL A 31 -3.03 -17.18 -7.11
CA VAL A 31 -1.67 -16.72 -6.84
C VAL A 31 -0.77 -17.96 -6.79
N SER A 32 0.39 -17.93 -7.43
CA SER A 32 1.36 -19.04 -7.40
C SER A 32 1.51 -19.61 -5.98
N ASP A 33 1.18 -20.90 -5.80
CA ASP A 33 0.94 -21.60 -4.51
C ASP A 33 2.06 -21.55 -3.44
N ASP A 34 3.20 -20.89 -3.71
CA ASP A 34 4.39 -20.89 -2.84
C ASP A 34 4.82 -19.49 -2.34
N GLU A 35 4.17 -18.42 -2.77
CA GLU A 35 4.59 -17.06 -2.39
C GLU A 35 3.84 -16.54 -1.16
N THR A 36 4.57 -16.28 -0.08
CA THR A 36 4.04 -15.67 1.14
C THR A 36 4.09 -14.15 1.07
N TYR A 37 3.13 -13.51 1.73
CA TYR A 37 3.01 -12.05 1.80
C TYR A 37 3.14 -11.57 3.24
N VAL A 38 3.73 -10.38 3.36
CA VAL A 38 3.78 -9.63 4.62
C VAL A 38 2.96 -8.37 4.47
N LEU A 39 2.05 -8.17 5.43
CA LEU A 39 1.26 -6.97 5.57
C LEU A 39 2.19 -5.78 5.76
N ALA A 40 2.10 -4.80 4.87
CA ALA A 40 2.83 -3.56 4.95
C ALA A 40 2.01 -2.50 5.70
N ALA A 41 0.76 -2.23 5.32
CA ALA A 41 -0.07 -1.26 6.03
C ALA A 41 -1.55 -1.39 5.68
N TYR A 42 -2.38 -0.66 6.42
CA TYR A 42 -3.76 -0.40 6.05
C TYR A 42 -3.92 1.03 5.54
N ALA A 43 -4.91 1.26 4.69
CA ALA A 43 -5.29 2.58 4.20
C ALA A 43 -6.81 2.73 4.21
N ALA A 44 -7.30 3.91 4.59
CA ALA A 44 -8.71 4.29 4.43
C ALA A 44 -8.84 5.19 3.19
N ALA A 45 -9.36 4.64 2.09
CA ALA A 45 -9.31 5.29 0.78
C ALA A 45 -10.67 5.31 0.08
N HIS A 46 -10.94 6.38 -0.67
CA HIS A 46 -12.02 6.37 -1.65
C HIS A 46 -11.68 5.47 -2.84
N ARG A 47 -12.70 5.03 -3.57
CA ARG A 47 -12.47 4.51 -4.92
C ARG A 47 -12.16 5.68 -5.86
N TRP A 48 -11.14 5.53 -6.68
CA TRP A 48 -10.84 6.52 -7.70
C TRP A 48 -11.81 6.39 -8.88
N LEU A 49 -12.32 7.52 -9.36
CA LEU A 49 -13.16 7.59 -10.55
C LEU A 49 -12.30 8.08 -11.73
N PRO A 50 -11.92 7.20 -12.67
CA PRO A 50 -11.09 7.61 -13.79
C PRO A 50 -11.76 8.71 -14.62
N PRO A 51 -10.99 9.69 -15.13
CA PRO A 51 -11.55 10.69 -16.03
C PRO A 51 -12.06 10.02 -17.32
N ALA A 52 -13.15 10.54 -17.89
CA ALA A 52 -13.71 10.05 -19.16
C ALA A 52 -12.81 10.33 -20.40
N ASP A 53 -11.59 10.84 -20.20
CA ASP A 53 -10.62 11.10 -21.26
C ASP A 53 -9.85 9.82 -21.65
N ILE A 54 -8.93 9.96 -22.60
CA ILE A 54 -8.15 8.83 -23.14
C ILE A 54 -7.35 8.07 -22.07
N ARG A 55 -7.04 8.69 -20.93
CA ARG A 55 -6.31 8.04 -19.84
C ARG A 55 -7.17 7.02 -19.09
N GLY A 56 -8.49 7.25 -19.02
CA GLY A 56 -9.44 6.38 -18.32
C GLY A 56 -10.20 5.39 -19.20
N GLN A 57 -10.15 5.50 -20.54
CA GLN A 57 -10.98 4.68 -21.44
C GLN A 57 -10.79 3.15 -21.31
N SER A 58 -9.63 2.70 -20.83
CA SER A 58 -9.34 1.27 -20.63
C SER A 58 -9.49 0.81 -19.18
N LEU A 59 -9.97 1.69 -18.29
CA LEU A 59 -10.12 1.41 -16.87
C LEU A 59 -11.61 1.15 -16.54
N PRO A 60 -11.90 0.41 -15.46
CA PRO A 60 -13.25 0.29 -14.95
C PRO A 60 -13.79 1.66 -14.48
N ALA A 61 -15.11 1.73 -14.25
CA ALA A 61 -15.76 2.96 -13.78
C ALA A 61 -15.24 3.42 -12.41
N GLU A 62 -14.77 2.48 -11.59
CA GLU A 62 -14.17 2.71 -10.28
C GLU A 62 -12.89 1.88 -10.16
N VAL A 63 -11.85 2.48 -9.59
CA VAL A 63 -10.55 1.83 -9.36
C VAL A 63 -10.27 1.80 -7.86
N VAL A 64 -9.94 0.61 -7.36
CA VAL A 64 -9.37 0.42 -6.02
C VAL A 64 -7.87 0.70 -6.10
N SER A 65 -7.36 1.52 -5.19
CA SER A 65 -5.94 1.87 -5.14
C SER A 65 -5.54 2.31 -3.74
N VAL A 66 -4.30 2.02 -3.36
CA VAL A 66 -3.66 2.58 -2.16
C VAL A 66 -2.66 3.69 -2.52
N SER A 67 -2.73 4.23 -3.74
CA SER A 67 -1.86 5.30 -4.20
C SER A 67 -2.38 6.71 -3.86
N GLU A 68 -1.48 7.51 -3.29
CA GLU A 68 -1.65 8.91 -2.89
C GLU A 68 -1.99 9.88 -4.03
N CYS A 69 -1.70 9.50 -5.27
CA CYS A 69 -1.99 10.33 -6.44
C CYS A 69 -3.37 10.07 -7.09
N LEU A 70 -3.98 8.92 -6.82
CA LEU A 70 -5.25 8.52 -7.42
C LEU A 70 -6.41 8.75 -6.47
N THR A 71 -6.23 8.45 -5.19
CA THR A 71 -7.31 8.51 -4.23
C THR A 71 -7.06 9.53 -3.12
N TYR A 72 -8.16 9.92 -2.48
CA TYR A 72 -8.13 10.72 -1.28
C TYR A 72 -8.22 9.79 -0.07
N PHE A 73 -7.33 10.02 0.90
CA PHE A 73 -7.20 9.19 2.08
C PHE A 73 -7.72 9.89 3.31
N HIS A 74 -8.14 9.08 4.29
CA HIS A 74 -8.67 9.57 5.56
C HIS A 74 -7.79 9.19 6.74
N PRO A 75 -7.70 10.07 7.76
CA PRO A 75 -8.25 11.43 7.78
C PRO A 75 -7.40 12.41 6.93
N HIS A 76 -8.04 13.42 6.33
CA HIS A 76 -7.39 14.38 5.43
C HIS A 76 -6.39 15.33 6.11
N ASP A 77 -6.34 15.39 7.44
CA ASP A 77 -5.63 16.39 8.23
C ASP A 77 -4.48 15.82 9.09
N GLN A 78 -4.09 14.56 8.86
CA GLN A 78 -2.96 13.96 9.56
C GLN A 78 -1.60 14.40 8.97
N ASP A 79 -0.57 14.21 9.80
CA ASP A 79 0.83 14.52 9.48
C ASP A 79 1.22 13.84 8.16
N THR A 80 1.74 14.63 7.22
CA THR A 80 2.07 14.21 5.86
C THR A 80 3.13 13.11 5.81
N TRP A 81 3.87 12.91 6.91
CA TRP A 81 4.92 11.89 7.00
C TRP A 81 4.42 10.50 7.42
N LEU A 82 3.20 10.38 7.92
CA LEU A 82 2.60 9.10 8.38
C LEU A 82 1.30 8.77 7.64
N ALA A 83 0.55 9.79 7.24
CA ALA A 83 -0.61 9.62 6.38
C ALA A 83 -0.16 9.13 4.99
N PRO A 84 -0.95 8.29 4.31
CA PRO A 84 -2.28 7.79 4.70
C PRO A 84 -2.28 6.43 5.43
N TRP A 85 -1.16 6.02 6.01
CA TRP A 85 -0.97 4.65 6.44
C TRP A 85 -1.41 4.44 7.89
N HIS A 86 -2.17 3.37 8.14
CA HIS A 86 -2.59 2.96 9.47
C HIS A 86 -1.88 1.68 9.90
N LEU A 87 -1.52 1.64 11.18
CA LEU A 87 -0.89 0.46 11.78
C LEU A 87 -1.86 -0.72 11.88
N SER A 88 -3.15 -0.46 12.16
CA SER A 88 -4.16 -1.50 12.37
C SER A 88 -5.40 -1.29 11.50
N LEU A 89 -6.10 -2.40 11.24
CA LEU A 89 -7.38 -2.41 10.54
C LEU A 89 -8.45 -1.59 11.28
N GLU A 90 -8.50 -1.69 12.61
CA GLU A 90 -9.43 -0.92 13.45
C GLU A 90 -9.26 0.59 13.20
N HIS A 91 -8.01 1.08 13.14
CA HIS A 91 -7.74 2.49 12.90
C HIS A 91 -8.13 2.92 11.48
N ALA A 92 -7.83 2.10 10.46
CA ALA A 92 -8.26 2.39 9.08
C ALA A 92 -9.80 2.38 8.93
N ARG A 93 -10.50 1.48 9.62
CA ARG A 93 -11.97 1.45 9.63
C ARG A 93 -12.56 2.66 10.32
N HIS A 94 -12.04 3.02 11.49
CA HIS A 94 -12.48 4.22 12.18
C HIS A 94 -12.30 5.46 11.31
N ALA A 95 -11.16 5.58 10.62
CA ALA A 95 -10.93 6.66 9.66
C ALA A 95 -11.91 6.64 8.47
N ALA A 96 -12.28 5.46 7.96
CA ALA A 96 -13.27 5.32 6.89
C ALA A 96 -14.70 5.66 7.33
N ASP A 97 -15.07 5.26 8.56
CA ASP A 97 -16.40 5.49 9.13
C ASP A 97 -16.59 6.98 9.47
N ASP A 98 -15.59 7.64 10.02
CA ASP A 98 -15.63 9.07 10.36
C ASP A 98 -15.92 9.95 9.13
N THR A 99 -15.52 9.51 7.93
CA THR A 99 -15.84 10.20 6.67
C THR A 99 -17.34 10.18 6.36
N THR A 100 -18.05 9.10 6.70
CA THR A 100 -19.51 9.02 6.47
C THR A 100 -20.29 9.95 7.40
N GLY A 101 -19.73 10.32 8.55
CA GLY A 101 -20.28 11.32 9.47
C GLY A 101 -19.89 12.77 9.15
N CYS A 102 -18.75 12.99 8.49
CA CYS A 102 -18.20 14.33 8.19
C CYS A 102 -18.56 14.88 6.81
N ALA A 103 -19.65 14.45 6.18
CA ALA A 103 -20.21 15.09 4.97
C ALA A 103 -20.72 16.54 5.20
N VAL A 104 -20.24 17.22 6.24
CA VAL A 104 -20.55 18.59 6.60
C VAL A 104 -19.30 19.44 6.33
N GLU A 105 -19.30 20.09 5.17
CA GLU A 105 -18.60 21.34 4.87
C GLU A 105 -17.13 21.46 5.32
N THR A 106 -16.23 20.65 4.76
CA THR A 106 -14.82 21.09 4.70
C THR A 106 -14.74 22.24 3.67
N PRO A 107 -14.34 23.47 4.06
CA PRO A 107 -14.27 24.57 3.11
C PRO A 107 -13.24 24.26 2.04
N VAL A 108 -13.71 24.18 0.78
CA VAL A 108 -12.92 23.91 -0.44
C VAL A 108 -11.72 24.86 -0.57
N GLU A 109 -11.70 25.99 0.15
CA GLU A 109 -10.67 27.02 0.09
C GLU A 109 -9.27 26.59 0.57
N ARG A 110 -9.14 25.49 1.34
CA ARG A 110 -7.82 24.95 1.73
C ARG A 110 -7.24 23.93 0.76
N LEU A 111 -8.03 23.48 -0.22
CA LEU A 111 -7.62 22.50 -1.21
C LEU A 111 -7.58 23.21 -2.58
N TRP A 112 -6.34 23.53 -3.01
CA TRP A 112 -5.93 23.94 -4.36
C TRP A 112 -6.58 25.20 -5.01
N LYS A 113 -5.75 26.25 -5.16
CA LYS A 113 -6.00 27.37 -6.09
C LYS A 113 -5.95 26.87 -7.55
N ARG A 114 -7.11 26.55 -8.15
CA ARG A 114 -7.50 26.74 -9.58
C ARG A 114 -8.55 25.72 -10.06
N ARG A 115 -9.81 25.85 -9.61
CA ARG A 115 -11.05 25.78 -10.43
C ARG A 115 -12.25 25.90 -9.49
N ALA A 116 -13.39 26.32 -10.06
CA ALA A 116 -14.64 26.66 -9.38
C ALA A 116 -15.23 25.50 -8.52
N PRO A 117 -16.17 25.79 -7.60
CA PRO A 117 -16.63 24.87 -6.58
C PRO A 117 -17.68 23.91 -7.15
N THR A 118 -17.22 22.88 -7.85
CA THR A 118 -17.99 21.64 -7.93
C THR A 118 -17.74 20.87 -6.64
N ALA A 119 -18.75 20.16 -6.14
CA ALA A 119 -18.53 19.17 -5.09
C ALA A 119 -17.28 18.34 -5.46
N PRO A 120 -16.42 18.00 -4.49
CA PRO A 120 -15.24 17.22 -4.79
C PRO A 120 -15.66 15.95 -5.55
N PRO A 121 -14.85 15.47 -6.51
CA PRO A 121 -15.22 14.35 -7.38
C PRO A 121 -15.55 13.04 -6.62
N TRP A 122 -15.24 12.98 -5.33
CA TRP A 122 -15.54 11.87 -4.42
C TRP A 122 -16.83 12.01 -3.61
N ALA A 123 -17.59 13.11 -3.74
CA ALA A 123 -18.82 13.32 -2.97
C ALA A 123 -19.85 12.21 -3.25
N GLY A 124 -20.09 11.36 -2.25
CA GLY A 124 -21.01 10.21 -2.33
C GLY A 124 -20.35 8.85 -2.61
N SER A 125 -19.01 8.80 -2.76
CA SER A 125 -18.27 7.54 -2.84
C SER A 125 -17.98 6.98 -1.43
N SER A 126 -18.14 5.67 -1.25
CA SER A 126 -17.78 5.00 0.00
C SER A 126 -16.26 5.00 0.22
N VAL A 127 -15.85 5.21 1.46
CA VAL A 127 -14.46 4.97 1.89
C VAL A 127 -14.34 3.50 2.28
N HIS A 128 -13.25 2.87 1.85
CA HIS A 128 -12.95 1.48 2.13
C HIS A 128 -11.64 1.38 2.91
N ALA A 129 -11.59 0.45 3.86
CA ALA A 129 -10.33 0.01 4.44
C ALA A 129 -9.70 -1.02 3.49
N LEU A 130 -8.46 -0.79 3.11
CA LEU A 130 -7.65 -1.69 2.27
C LEU A 130 -6.40 -2.10 3.04
N ALA A 131 -5.96 -3.34 2.84
CA ALA A 131 -4.62 -3.78 3.25
C ALA A 131 -3.69 -3.81 2.04
N MET A 132 -2.49 -3.27 2.22
CA MET A 132 -1.37 -3.38 1.28
C MET A 132 -0.38 -4.39 1.84
N SER A 133 -0.01 -5.37 1.03
CA SER A 133 1.00 -6.37 1.40
C SER A 133 2.02 -6.54 0.29
N VAL A 134 3.23 -6.93 0.64
CA VAL A 134 4.31 -7.19 -0.31
C VAL A 134 4.77 -8.64 -0.23
N PRO A 135 5.30 -9.21 -1.33
CA PRO A 135 5.95 -10.52 -1.26
C PRO A 135 7.05 -10.52 -0.19
N THR A 136 7.19 -11.61 0.56
CA THR A 136 8.20 -11.73 1.63
C THR A 136 9.61 -11.40 1.14
N ALA A 137 9.95 -11.78 -0.10
CA ALA A 137 11.24 -11.50 -0.71
C ALA A 137 11.52 -9.98 -0.92
N GLY A 138 10.49 -9.13 -0.95
CA GLY A 138 10.59 -7.68 -1.14
C GLY A 138 10.53 -6.87 0.15
N VAL A 139 10.41 -7.50 1.33
CA VAL A 139 10.24 -6.80 2.61
C VAL A 139 11.45 -5.93 2.95
N ASP A 140 12.66 -6.47 2.80
CA ASP A 140 13.89 -5.72 3.14
C ASP A 140 14.11 -4.52 2.22
N GLU A 141 13.77 -4.66 0.94
CA GLU A 141 13.88 -3.60 -0.06
C GLU A 141 12.89 -2.47 0.24
N LEU A 142 11.60 -2.80 0.46
CA LEU A 142 10.61 -1.80 0.84
C LEU A 142 10.97 -1.12 2.17
N ALA A 143 11.44 -1.89 3.16
CA ALA A 143 11.85 -1.31 4.44
C ALA A 143 13.07 -0.39 4.29
N ALA A 144 14.03 -0.72 3.42
CA ALA A 144 15.16 0.16 3.11
C ALA A 144 14.70 1.44 2.40
N LEU A 145 13.76 1.32 1.45
CA LEU A 145 13.16 2.44 0.73
C LEU A 145 12.46 3.40 1.70
N MET A 146 11.57 2.89 2.55
CA MET A 146 10.84 3.71 3.53
C MET A 146 11.79 4.44 4.49
N ARG A 147 12.83 3.76 5.00
CA ARG A 147 13.83 4.37 5.91
C ARG A 147 14.61 5.54 5.31
N ARG A 148 14.66 5.67 3.98
CA ARG A 148 15.30 6.84 3.33
C ARG A 148 14.47 8.11 3.48
N TRP A 149 13.16 7.97 3.68
CA TRP A 149 12.19 9.06 3.62
C TRP A 149 11.49 9.31 4.96
N THR A 150 11.50 8.33 5.87
CA THR A 150 10.98 8.49 7.23
C THR A 150 12.05 9.03 8.16
N SER A 151 11.65 9.85 9.15
CA SER A 151 12.50 10.22 10.27
C SER A 151 12.70 9.04 11.23
N ASP A 152 13.33 9.27 12.39
CA ASP A 152 13.48 8.26 13.47
C ASP A 152 12.14 7.86 14.12
N GLU A 153 11.02 8.46 13.72
CA GLU A 153 9.69 8.14 14.23
C GLU A 153 9.15 6.82 13.64
N PRO A 154 8.36 6.04 14.40
CA PRO A 154 7.82 4.77 13.93
C PRO A 154 6.78 4.98 12.82
N HIS A 155 7.13 4.60 11.59
CA HIS A 155 6.21 4.60 10.45
C HIS A 155 5.36 3.31 10.43
N PRO A 156 4.03 3.37 10.25
CA PRO A 156 3.13 2.21 10.21
C PRO A 156 3.62 1.07 9.31
N ILE A 157 4.08 1.41 8.09
CA ILE A 157 4.69 0.44 7.16
C ILE A 157 5.88 -0.30 7.80
N LEU A 158 6.85 0.43 8.35
CA LEU A 158 8.04 -0.18 8.94
C LEU A 158 7.68 -1.05 10.16
N THR A 159 6.71 -0.62 10.96
CA THR A 159 6.25 -1.41 12.12
C THR A 159 5.60 -2.73 11.68
N ASN A 160 4.69 -2.69 10.71
CA ASN A 160 3.99 -3.89 10.25
C ASN A 160 4.91 -4.86 9.50
N LEU A 161 5.82 -4.35 8.66
CA LEU A 161 6.85 -5.18 8.02
C LEU A 161 7.70 -5.92 9.06
N ALA A 162 8.06 -5.25 10.17
CA ALA A 162 8.82 -5.86 11.26
C ALA A 162 8.01 -6.91 12.06
N LEU A 163 6.68 -6.76 12.13
CA LEU A 163 5.79 -7.76 12.74
C LEU A 163 5.66 -9.02 11.88
N GLY A 164 5.81 -8.91 10.55
CA GLY A 164 5.80 -10.06 9.65
C GLY A 164 4.44 -10.76 9.54
N ALA A 165 3.34 -10.07 9.88
CA ALA A 165 2.00 -10.66 9.82
C ALA A 165 1.58 -10.90 8.37
N SER A 166 0.88 -12.01 8.12
CA SER A 166 0.23 -12.25 6.84
C SER A 166 -1.03 -11.38 6.68
N PRO A 167 -1.37 -10.93 5.47
CA PRO A 167 -2.66 -10.30 5.23
C PRO A 167 -3.82 -11.25 5.55
N ALA A 168 -4.92 -10.69 6.03
CA ALA A 168 -6.18 -11.39 6.21
C ALA A 168 -7.28 -10.65 5.42
N GLY A 169 -8.15 -11.41 4.74
CA GLY A 169 -9.25 -10.88 3.95
C GLY A 169 -9.35 -11.48 2.55
N THR A 170 -10.09 -10.78 1.68
CA THR A 170 -10.30 -11.18 0.28
C THR A 170 -9.32 -10.46 -0.64
N ASP A 171 -8.53 -11.22 -1.39
CA ASP A 171 -7.61 -10.67 -2.38
C ASP A 171 -8.39 -10.02 -3.53
N LEU A 172 -8.05 -8.76 -3.83
CA LEU A 172 -8.66 -7.98 -4.90
C LEU A 172 -7.81 -8.00 -6.18
N GLY A 173 -6.52 -8.30 -6.04
CA GLY A 173 -5.51 -8.28 -7.09
C GLY A 173 -4.27 -7.50 -6.66
N PHE A 174 -3.41 -7.20 -7.63
CA PHE A 174 -2.14 -6.52 -7.43
C PHE A 174 -2.18 -5.09 -7.97
N GLU A 175 -1.62 -4.17 -7.21
CA GLU A 175 -1.26 -2.85 -7.68
C GLU A 175 0.27 -2.79 -7.84
N VAL A 176 0.76 -2.26 -8.97
CA VAL A 176 2.19 -1.95 -9.11
C VAL A 176 2.40 -0.53 -8.59
N LEU A 177 3.22 -0.42 -7.55
CA LEU A 177 3.46 0.81 -6.82
C LEU A 177 4.91 1.25 -6.96
N GLY A 178 5.12 2.54 -7.17
CA GLY A 178 6.40 3.21 -7.06
C GLY A 178 6.40 4.12 -5.83
N PHE A 179 7.56 4.37 -5.22
CA PHE A 179 7.69 5.31 -4.11
C PHE A 179 8.65 6.44 -4.48
N GLU A 180 8.13 7.67 -4.52
CA GLU A 180 8.84 8.88 -4.93
C GLU A 180 8.42 10.03 -4.01
N ASP A 181 9.36 10.88 -3.59
CA ASP A 181 9.08 12.06 -2.76
C ASP A 181 8.23 11.79 -1.50
N GLY A 182 8.40 10.60 -0.90
CA GLY A 182 7.68 10.18 0.30
C GLY A 182 6.28 9.66 0.05
N GLN A 183 5.86 9.47 -1.20
CA GLN A 183 4.50 9.07 -1.57
C GLN A 183 4.45 7.82 -2.44
N PHE A 184 3.38 7.04 -2.32
CA PHE A 184 3.12 5.90 -3.20
C PHE A 184 2.34 6.29 -4.47
N HIS A 185 2.91 5.94 -5.62
CA HIS A 185 2.35 6.16 -6.95
C HIS A 185 1.87 4.86 -7.58
N SER A 186 0.66 4.87 -8.12
CA SER A 186 0.12 3.77 -8.91
C SER A 186 0.71 3.78 -10.32
N TRP A 187 1.03 2.61 -10.86
CA TRP A 187 1.36 2.45 -12.27
C TRP A 187 0.31 3.04 -13.23
N ILE A 188 -0.95 3.13 -12.80
CA ILE A 188 -2.05 3.77 -13.54
C ILE A 188 -1.85 5.30 -13.66
N CYS A 189 -1.30 5.95 -12.63
CA CYS A 189 -1.12 7.41 -12.66
C CYS A 189 0.01 7.84 -13.60
N TYR A 190 1.06 7.02 -13.73
CA TYR A 190 2.12 7.17 -14.75
C TYR A 190 1.66 6.68 -16.13
N GLY A 191 0.51 6.00 -16.20
CA GLY A 191 -0.06 5.54 -17.46
C GLY A 191 0.51 4.22 -17.98
N PHE A 192 1.28 3.51 -17.17
CA PHE A 192 1.88 2.22 -17.51
C PHE A 192 0.83 1.14 -17.80
N HIS A 193 -0.43 1.34 -17.40
CA HIS A 193 -1.53 0.45 -17.81
C HIS A 193 -1.75 0.37 -19.31
N ARG A 194 -1.42 1.43 -20.04
CA ARG A 194 -1.49 1.43 -21.50
C ARG A 194 -0.32 0.69 -22.12
N ASP A 195 0.87 0.89 -21.57
CA ASP A 195 2.09 0.26 -22.07
C ASP A 195 2.09 -1.24 -21.75
N ALA A 196 1.70 -1.63 -20.54
CA ALA A 196 1.46 -3.02 -20.16
C ALA A 196 0.42 -3.71 -21.06
N ALA A 197 -0.69 -3.04 -21.38
CA ALA A 197 -1.69 -3.59 -22.28
C ALA A 197 -1.17 -3.76 -23.72
N ARG A 198 -0.29 -2.86 -24.18
CA ARG A 198 0.32 -2.88 -25.52
C ARG A 198 1.42 -3.93 -25.62
N GLU A 199 2.29 -4.00 -24.64
CA GLU A 199 3.57 -4.73 -24.71
C GLU A 199 3.51 -6.10 -24.05
N LEU A 200 2.77 -6.20 -22.94
CA LEU A 200 2.67 -7.42 -22.15
C LEU A 200 1.34 -8.15 -22.34
N GLY A 201 0.33 -7.47 -22.90
CA GLY A 201 -1.05 -7.95 -22.98
C GLY A 201 -1.78 -7.92 -21.63
N VAL A 202 -1.19 -7.29 -20.61
CA VAL A 202 -1.74 -7.23 -19.25
C VAL A 202 -2.75 -6.09 -19.16
N ARG A 203 -3.93 -6.38 -18.61
CA ARG A 203 -5.01 -5.39 -18.41
C ARG A 203 -5.50 -5.43 -16.97
N PRO A 204 -5.95 -4.28 -16.42
CA PRO A 204 -6.62 -4.26 -15.14
C PRO A 204 -7.90 -5.12 -15.15
N ASN A 205 -8.21 -5.71 -14.01
CA ASN A 205 -9.46 -6.41 -13.73
C ASN A 205 -10.60 -5.42 -13.46
N GLU A 206 -11.77 -5.92 -13.05
CA GLU A 206 -12.96 -5.11 -12.77
C GLU A 206 -12.79 -4.09 -11.64
N ARG A 207 -11.74 -4.23 -10.81
CA ARG A 207 -11.38 -3.33 -9.70
C ARG A 207 -10.23 -2.39 -10.06
N GLY A 208 -9.67 -2.49 -11.27
CA GLY A 208 -8.51 -1.70 -11.69
C GLY A 208 -7.17 -2.31 -11.28
N LEU A 209 -7.14 -3.55 -10.82
CA LEU A 209 -5.93 -4.24 -10.33
C LEU A 209 -5.45 -5.32 -11.31
N ILE A 210 -4.19 -5.71 -11.23
CA ILE A 210 -3.63 -6.82 -12.02
C ILE A 210 -4.00 -8.14 -11.34
N THR A 211 -4.48 -9.13 -12.09
CA THR A 211 -5.02 -10.36 -11.49
C THR A 211 -3.94 -11.26 -10.87
N THR A 212 -2.76 -11.35 -11.46
CA THR A 212 -1.73 -12.32 -11.06
C THR A 212 -0.44 -11.61 -10.65
N LEU A 213 0.28 -12.19 -9.67
CA LEU A 213 1.60 -11.69 -9.27
C LEU A 213 2.59 -11.73 -10.44
N ALA A 214 2.53 -12.78 -11.27
CA ALA A 214 3.41 -12.92 -12.42
C ALA A 214 3.27 -11.75 -13.41
N ASP A 215 2.03 -11.34 -13.70
CA ASP A 215 1.80 -10.18 -14.55
C ASP A 215 2.17 -8.88 -13.84
N ALA A 216 1.91 -8.75 -12.54
CA ALA A 216 2.30 -7.57 -11.76
C ALA A 216 3.82 -7.38 -11.73
N ARG A 217 4.60 -8.46 -11.63
CA ARG A 217 6.06 -8.45 -11.76
C ARG A 217 6.51 -7.97 -13.12
N ARG A 218 5.94 -8.51 -14.21
CA ARG A 218 6.27 -8.08 -15.57
C ARG A 218 5.96 -6.59 -15.79
N VAL A 219 4.88 -6.09 -15.19
CA VAL A 219 4.54 -4.66 -15.23
C VAL A 219 5.51 -3.82 -14.39
N ALA A 220 5.91 -4.27 -13.21
CA ALA A 220 6.93 -3.60 -12.40
C ALA A 220 8.29 -3.57 -13.11
N GLU A 221 8.70 -4.68 -13.74
CA GLU A 221 9.90 -4.76 -14.58
C GLU A 221 9.82 -3.77 -15.76
N LEU A 222 8.68 -3.71 -16.46
CA LEU A 222 8.47 -2.73 -17.54
C LEU A 222 8.61 -1.29 -17.03
N ALA A 223 8.03 -0.97 -15.87
CA ALA A 223 8.11 0.35 -15.27
C ALA A 223 9.55 0.71 -14.82
N ASN A 224 10.30 -0.26 -14.30
CA ASN A 224 11.71 -0.08 -13.92
C ASN A 224 12.66 -0.01 -15.13
N TYR A 225 12.29 -0.59 -16.28
CA TYR A 225 13.13 -0.59 -17.49
C TYR A 225 12.97 0.68 -18.35
N GLY A 226 11.88 1.44 -18.15
CA GLY A 226 11.60 2.67 -18.90
C GLY A 226 12.53 3.85 -18.60
N ASP A 227 13.34 3.75 -17.53
CA ASP A 227 14.27 4.77 -17.06
C ASP A 227 15.72 4.46 -17.49
N ASP A 228 16.01 4.56 -18.80
CA ASP A 228 17.36 4.90 -19.28
C ASP A 228 17.67 6.37 -18.88
N ALA A 229 17.63 6.68 -17.58
CA ALA A 229 17.69 8.03 -17.04
C ALA A 229 19.10 8.63 -17.20
N GLU A 230 19.33 9.27 -18.35
CA GLU A 230 20.44 10.20 -18.58
C GLU A 230 20.40 11.43 -17.64
N ASP A 231 19.32 11.63 -16.86
CA ASP A 231 19.03 12.92 -16.19
C ASP A 231 19.05 12.92 -14.65
N GLY A 232 19.57 11.89 -13.98
CA GLY A 232 19.96 11.97 -12.56
C GLY A 232 18.83 12.23 -11.54
N PHE A 233 17.57 11.98 -11.92
CA PHE A 233 16.46 11.89 -10.97
C PHE A 233 16.56 10.56 -10.20
N PRO A 234 16.14 10.51 -8.92
CA PRO A 234 16.16 9.26 -8.17
C PRO A 234 15.25 8.23 -8.85
N GLU A 235 15.83 7.09 -9.21
CA GLU A 235 15.11 5.94 -9.79
C GLU A 235 13.92 5.59 -8.88
N VAL A 236 12.69 5.69 -9.42
CA VAL A 236 11.50 5.20 -8.73
C VAL A 236 11.51 3.69 -8.85
N THR A 237 11.67 2.99 -7.72
CA THR A 237 11.58 1.53 -7.71
C THR A 237 10.12 1.09 -7.69
N TRP A 238 9.70 0.44 -8.77
CA TRP A 238 8.36 -0.12 -8.93
C TRP A 238 8.32 -1.57 -8.45
N PHE A 239 7.31 -1.92 -7.65
CA PHE A 239 7.13 -3.26 -7.10
C PHE A 239 5.65 -3.68 -7.06
N PRO A 240 5.35 -5.00 -7.11
CA PRO A 240 3.99 -5.49 -6.97
C PRO A 240 3.56 -5.50 -5.50
N ALA A 241 2.40 -4.91 -5.21
CA ALA A 241 1.73 -4.97 -3.92
C ALA A 241 0.39 -5.71 -4.05
N LEU A 242 0.15 -6.68 -3.18
CA LEU A 242 -1.14 -7.33 -3.05
C LEU A 242 -2.10 -6.39 -2.31
N ILE A 243 -3.28 -6.16 -2.89
CA ILE A 243 -4.35 -5.38 -2.29
C ILE A 243 -5.45 -6.34 -1.83
N THR A 244 -5.78 -6.26 -0.54
CA THR A 244 -6.78 -7.13 0.09
C THR A 244 -7.87 -6.26 0.72
N GLU A 245 -9.13 -6.67 0.59
CA GLU A 245 -10.25 -6.14 1.37
C GLU A 245 -10.33 -6.92 2.70
N PRO A 246 -10.03 -6.30 3.85
CA PRO A 246 -9.94 -7.02 5.12
C PRO A 246 -11.31 -7.48 5.64
N ASP A 247 -11.41 -8.71 6.15
CA ASP A 247 -12.66 -9.31 6.63
C ASP A 247 -13.34 -8.50 7.74
N CYS A 248 -14.65 -8.28 7.61
CA CYS A 248 -15.48 -7.68 8.64
C CYS A 248 -15.69 -8.66 9.81
N THR A 249 -14.70 -8.75 10.71
CA THR A 249 -14.83 -9.46 12.00
C THR A 249 -15.58 -8.64 13.02
#